data_AF-A0A5P9F463-F1
#
_entry.id   AF-A0A5P9F463-F1
#
_cell.length_a   1.000
_cell.length_b   1.000
_cell.length_c   1.000
_cell.angle_alpha   90.00
_cell.angle_beta   90.00
_cell.angle_gamma   90.00
#
_symmetry.space_group_name_H-M   'P 1'
#
loop_
_entity.id
_entity.type
_entity.pdbx_description
1 polymer ?
#
loop_
_entity_poly.entity_id
_entity_poly.type
_entity_poly.pdbx_seq_one_letter_code
_entity_poly.pdbx_strand_id
1 'polypeptide(L)' 'MFRLIVILITLAVGFALGVGYDRWLMRKECAAGDGGWTGTICVNSDLLQ' A
#
# COMPACT_ATOMS: atom_id res chain seq x y z
N MET A 1 4.66 -31.86 6.26
CA MET A 1 4.72 -30.47 6.78
C MET A 1 5.18 -29.45 5.74
N PHE A 2 6.04 -29.83 4.78
CA PHE A 2 6.54 -28.95 3.71
C PHE A 2 5.44 -28.22 2.90
N ARG A 3 4.33 -28.92 2.61
CA ARG A 3 3.19 -28.34 1.87
C ARG A 3 2.54 -27.15 2.58
N LEU A 4 2.49 -27.15 3.91
CA LEU A 4 1.94 -26.03 4.69
C LEU A 4 2.90 -24.83 4.67
N ILE A 5 4.21 -25.08 4.73
CA ILE A 5 5.22 -24.02 4.68
C ILE A 5 5.14 -23.27 3.35
N VAL A 6 5.01 -23.99 2.23
CA VAL A 6 4.85 -23.38 0.91
C VAL A 6 3.62 -22.46 0.85
N ILE A 7 2.48 -22.91 1.40
CA ILE A 7 1.25 -22.10 1.45
C ILE A 7 1.47 -20.83 2.28
N LEU A 8 2.08 -20.95 3.46
CA LEU A 8 2.36 -19.80 4.32
C LEU A 8 3.29 -18.78 3.66
N ILE A 9 4.31 -19.26 2.94
CA ILE A 9 5.22 -18.39 2.18
C ILE A 9 4.45 -17.66 1.07
N THR A 10 3.64 -18.37 0.28
CA THR A 10 2.86 -17.72 -0.78
C THR A 10 1.90 -16.67 -0.23
N LEU A 11 1.27 -16.95 0.92
CA LEU A 11 0.38 -16.01 1.58
C LEU A 11 1.13 -14.78 2.11
N ALA A 12 2.28 -14.98 2.75
CA ALA A 12 3.12 -13.89 3.26
C ALA A 12 3.65 -13.00 2.13
N VAL A 13 4.08 -13.60 1.01
CA VAL A 13 4.56 -12.86 -0.16
C VAL A 13 3.43 -12.05 -0.79
N GLY A 14 2.26 -12.66 -1.01
CA GLY A 14 1.09 -11.96 -1.56
C GLY A 14 0.65 -10.79 -0.68
N PHE A 15 0.62 -11.00 0.64
CA PHE A 15 0.29 -9.95 1.60
C PHE A 15 1.30 -8.81 1.58
N ALA A 16 2.60 -9.11 1.59
CA ALA A 16 3.65 -8.10 1.55
C ALA A 16 3.63 -7.28 0.26
N LEU A 17 3.38 -7.92 -0.88
CA LEU A 17 3.25 -7.25 -2.17
C LEU A 17 2.02 -6.35 -2.23
N GLY A 18 0.87 -6.81 -1.73
CA GLY A 18 -0.35 -5.99 -1.66
C GLY A 18 -0.15 -4.73 -0.82
N VAL A 19 0.33 -4.89 0.42
CA VAL A 19 0.61 -3.75 1.32
C VAL A 19 1.67 -2.80 0.73
N GLY A 20 2.70 -3.34 0.09
CA GLY A 20 3.72 -2.54 -0.58
C GLY A 20 3.17 -1.74 -1.76
N TYR A 21 2.30 -2.35 -2.57
CA TYR A 21 1.65 -1.71 -3.70
C TYR A 21 0.71 -0.59 -3.25
N ASP A 22 -0.15 -0.84 -2.26
CA ASP A 22 -1.07 0.17 -1.72
C ASP A 22 -0.29 1.37 -1.17
N ARG A 23 0.79 1.13 -0.41
CA ARG A 23 1.64 2.21 0.11
C ARG A 23 2.34 3.00 -1.00
N TRP A 24 2.77 2.34 -2.06
CA TRP A 24 3.41 3.00 -3.20
C TRP A 24 2.40 3.84 -3.99
N LEU A 25 1.21 3.30 -4.23
CA LEU A 25 0.13 4.00 -4.92
C LEU A 25 -0.30 5.23 -4.13
N MET A 26 -0.55 5.10 -2.82
CA MET A 26 -0.88 6.23 -1.94
C MET A 26 0.20 7.31 -2.00
N ARG A 27 1.49 6.95 -1.91
CA ARG A 27 2.59 7.94 -2.01
C ARG A 27 2.61 8.66 -3.35
N LYS A 28 2.34 7.94 -4.45
CA LYS A 28 2.29 8.53 -5.78
C LYS A 28 1.10 9.47 -5.94
N GLU A 29 -0.08 9.08 -5.47
CA GLU A 29 -1.27 9.93 -5.51
C GLU A 29 -1.11 11.17 -4.61
N CYS A 30 -0.54 11.02 -3.40
CA CYS A 30 -0.19 12.17 -2.55
C CYS A 30 0.81 13.13 -3.23
N ALA A 31 1.76 12.61 -4.02
CA ALA A 31 2.74 13.44 -4.73
C ALA A 31 2.19 14.06 -6.02
N ALA A 32 1.19 13.44 -6.65
CA ALA A 32 0.56 13.93 -7.86
C ALA A 32 -0.54 14.96 -7.60
N GLY A 33 -1.07 15.03 -6.37
CA GLY A 33 -2.17 15.94 -6.00
C GLY A 33 -3.52 15.55 -6.61
N ASP A 34 -3.61 14.36 -7.21
CA ASP A 34 -4.76 13.87 -7.98
C ASP A 34 -5.12 12.47 -7.45
N GLY A 35 -6.23 12.35 -6.70
CA GLY A 35 -6.70 11.05 -6.21
C GLY A 35 -7.58 11.10 -4.96
N GLY A 36 -8.46 10.09 -4.83
CA GLY A 36 -9.47 9.97 -3.77
C GLY A 36 -8.93 9.67 -2.35
N TRP A 37 -7.62 9.48 -2.19
CA TRP A 37 -6.96 9.16 -0.92
C TRP A 37 -6.39 10.40 -0.18
N THR A 38 -6.61 11.59 -0.75
CA THR A 38 -6.07 12.89 -0.32
C THR A 38 -6.58 13.39 1.04
N GLY A 39 -7.71 12.86 1.54
CA GLY A 39 -8.41 13.46 2.68
C GLY A 39 -7.91 13.14 4.09
N THR A 40 -7.10 12.09 4.32
CA THR A 40 -6.67 11.72 5.69
C THR A 40 -5.34 10.96 5.80
N ILE A 41 -4.80 10.43 4.71
CA ILE A 41 -3.62 9.53 4.73
C ILE A 41 -2.33 10.27 4.29
N CYS A 42 -2.46 11.37 3.54
CA CYS A 42 -1.34 12.17 3.09
C CYS A 42 -0.93 13.20 4.17
N VAL A 43 0.13 12.90 4.92
CA VAL A 43 0.76 13.85 5.85
C VAL A 43 1.48 14.93 5.01
N ASN A 44 1.12 16.20 5.18
CA ASN A 44 1.58 17.37 4.38
C ASN A 44 1.13 17.41 2.91
N SER A 45 -0.06 16.90 2.56
CA SER A 45 -0.64 17.24 1.24
C SER A 45 -1.13 18.70 1.23
N ASP A 46 -0.89 19.41 0.13
CA ASP A 46 -1.35 20.79 -0.09
C ASP A 46 -2.90 20.92 -0.03
N LEU A 47 -3.62 19.80 -0.04
CA LEU A 47 -5.08 19.72 0.11
C LEU A 47 -5.57 19.73 1.57
N LEU A 48 -4.66 19.59 2.54
CA LEU A 48 -4.94 19.57 3.99
C LEU A 48 -4.59 20.91 4.67
N GLN A 49 -4.32 21.95 3.88
CA GLN A 49 -4.26 23.35 4.33
C GLN A 49 -5.59 24.07 4.13
#